data_AF-A0A0D8XX40-F1
#
_entry.id   AF-A0A0D8XX40-F1
#
_cell.length_a   1.000
_cell.length_b   1.000
_cell.length_c   1.000
_cell.angle_alpha   90.00
_cell.angle_beta   90.00
_cell.angle_gamma   90.00
#
_symmetry.space_group_name_H-M   'P 1'
#
loop_
_entity.id
_entity.type
_entity.pdbx_description
1 polymer ?
#
loop_
_entity_poly.entity_id
_entity_poly.type
_entity_poly.pdbx_seq_one_letter_code
_entity_poly.pdbx_strand_id
1 'polypeptide(L)'
;MLDELCELRQVMTVLPLSIHNKESDAELAERSMLLCQDRLHYYNLWVFSLLVQSEYDHLVRIYESQDKNLKDWIWNEFFNNIYDVGFFGKWYRLGRKFKDYDINQDEIAHLPS
;
A
#
# COMPACT_ATOMS: atom_id res chain seq x y z
N MET A 1 -11.06 1.73 -4.17
CA MET A 1 -9.71 1.81 -3.53
C MET A 1 -9.87 2.10 -2.06
N LEU A 2 -10.39 3.29 -1.72
CA LEU A 2 -10.67 3.66 -0.34
C LEU A 2 -11.72 2.74 0.30
N ASP A 3 -12.74 2.33 -0.44
CA ASP A 3 -13.79 1.42 0.08
C ASP A 3 -13.21 0.08 0.55
N GLU A 4 -12.47 -0.63 -0.33
CA GLU A 4 -11.81 -1.90 0.01
C GLU A 4 -10.84 -1.75 1.20
N LEU A 5 -10.10 -0.64 1.26
CA LEU A 5 -9.22 -0.36 2.40
C LEU A 5 -10.00 -0.16 3.71
N CYS A 6 -11.13 0.54 3.64
CA CYS A 6 -11.99 0.80 4.80
C CYS A 6 -12.62 -0.50 5.31
N GLU A 7 -13.12 -1.34 4.38
CA GLU A 7 -13.67 -2.67 4.69
C GLU A 7 -12.63 -3.55 5.38
N LEU A 8 -11.41 -3.66 4.82
CA LEU A 8 -10.36 -4.48 5.41
C LEU A 8 -9.89 -3.96 6.77
N ARG A 9 -9.81 -2.64 6.95
CA ARG A 9 -9.50 -2.05 8.27
C ARG A 9 -10.58 -2.39 9.30
N GLN A 10 -11.85 -2.34 8.90
CA GLN A 10 -12.94 -2.72 9.79
C GLN A 10 -12.88 -4.21 10.16
N VAL A 11 -12.54 -5.08 9.21
CA VAL A 11 -12.31 -6.52 9.48
C VAL A 11 -11.20 -6.72 10.50
N MET A 12 -10.05 -6.06 10.34
CA MET A 12 -8.93 -6.16 11.31
C MET A 12 -9.32 -5.64 12.69
N THR A 13 -10.20 -4.64 12.78
CA THR A 13 -10.65 -4.10 14.08
C THR A 13 -11.48 -5.10 14.90
N VAL A 14 -12.12 -6.07 14.22
CA VAL A 14 -12.91 -7.12 14.88
C VAL A 14 -12.03 -8.26 15.40
N LEU A 15 -10.84 -8.43 14.84
CA LEU A 15 -9.92 -9.48 15.26
C LEU A 15 -9.16 -9.07 16.55
N PRO A 16 -8.88 -10.04 17.43
CA PRO A 16 -7.91 -9.85 18.50
C PRO A 16 -6.51 -9.63 17.94
N LEU A 17 -5.78 -8.68 18.53
CA LEU A 17 -4.39 -8.37 18.13
C LEU A 17 -3.43 -9.58 18.18
N SER A 18 -3.74 -10.61 18.98
CA SER A 18 -2.90 -11.82 19.07
C SER A 18 -2.87 -12.64 17.80
N ILE A 19 -3.95 -12.63 17.01
CA ILE A 19 -4.07 -13.41 15.77
C ILE A 19 -3.85 -12.59 14.51
N HIS A 20 -3.49 -11.31 14.65
CA HIS A 20 -3.19 -10.48 13.48
C HIS A 20 -1.94 -10.96 12.75
N ASN A 21 -2.03 -10.99 11.43
CA ASN A 21 -0.86 -11.09 10.60
C ASN A 21 -0.14 -9.73 10.52
N LYS A 22 1.12 -9.70 10.96
CA LYS A 22 1.97 -8.51 10.92
C LYS A 22 2.13 -7.91 9.53
N GLU A 23 2.12 -8.74 8.47
CA GLU A 23 2.22 -8.24 7.10
C GLU A 23 0.97 -7.45 6.69
N SER A 24 -0.21 -7.90 7.09
CA SER A 24 -1.48 -7.23 6.78
C SER A 24 -1.60 -5.92 7.56
N ASP A 25 -1.21 -5.92 8.84
CA ASP A 25 -1.16 -4.71 9.67
C ASP A 25 -0.15 -3.69 9.14
N ALA A 26 1.06 -4.13 8.77
CA ALA A 26 2.08 -3.28 8.19
C ALA A 26 1.58 -2.65 6.88
N GLU A 27 0.87 -3.43 6.05
CA GLU A 27 0.32 -2.92 4.81
C GLU A 27 -0.79 -1.87 5.04
N LEU A 28 -1.71 -2.10 5.99
CA LEU A 28 -2.69 -1.08 6.33
C LEU A 28 -2.03 0.18 6.86
N ALA A 29 -1.03 0.05 7.74
CA ALA A 29 -0.33 1.19 8.32
C ALA A 29 0.41 2.00 7.24
N GLU A 30 1.20 1.33 6.40
CA GLU A 30 1.97 1.95 5.31
C GLU A 30 1.03 2.66 4.32
N ARG A 31 0.01 1.96 3.83
CA ARG A 31 -0.93 2.54 2.87
C ARG A 31 -1.70 3.71 3.44
N SER A 32 -2.12 3.63 4.72
CA SER A 32 -2.79 4.73 5.42
C SER A 32 -1.87 5.93 5.58
N MET A 33 -0.60 5.71 5.92
CA MET A 33 0.40 6.76 6.04
C MET A 33 0.61 7.48 4.71
N LEU A 34 0.76 6.74 3.62
CA LEU A 34 0.95 7.32 2.28
C LEU A 34 -0.27 8.14 1.83
N LEU A 35 -1.48 7.67 2.13
CA LEU A 35 -2.71 8.42 1.87
C LEU A 35 -2.79 9.70 2.71
N CYS A 36 -2.48 9.63 4.01
CA CYS A 36 -2.47 10.80 4.88
C CYS A 36 -1.42 11.84 4.47
N GLN A 37 -0.34 11.41 3.81
CA GLN A 37 0.73 12.27 3.31
C GLN A 37 0.48 12.76 1.87
N ASP A 38 -0.65 12.41 1.25
CA ASP A 38 -0.94 12.71 -0.16
C ASP A 38 0.15 12.23 -1.13
N ARG A 39 0.76 11.10 -0.79
CA ARG A 39 1.87 10.47 -1.53
C ARG A 39 1.41 9.29 -2.38
N LEU A 40 0.10 9.11 -2.54
CA LEU A 40 -0.48 7.94 -3.17
C LEU A 40 -1.45 8.36 -4.27
N HIS A 41 -1.02 8.21 -5.52
CA HIS A 41 -1.71 8.74 -6.69
C HIS A 41 -2.47 7.65 -7.42
N TYR A 42 -3.77 7.88 -7.64
CA TYR A 42 -4.65 6.96 -8.35
C TYR A 42 -4.75 7.32 -9.85
N TYR A 43 -4.44 6.35 -10.71
CA TYR A 43 -4.56 6.47 -12.16
C TYR A 43 -5.52 5.42 -12.70
N ASN A 44 -6.60 5.85 -13.36
CA ASN A 44 -7.55 4.97 -14.03
C ASN A 44 -7.19 4.84 -15.51
N LEU A 45 -6.81 3.64 -15.95
CA LEU A 45 -6.44 3.31 -17.33
C LEU A 45 -7.55 2.52 -18.05
N TRP A 46 -8.81 2.72 -17.65
CA TRP A 46 -10.04 2.07 -18.13
C TRP A 46 -10.13 0.57 -17.85
N VAL A 47 -9.13 -0.22 -18.29
CA VAL A 47 -9.10 -1.68 -18.14
C VAL A 47 -8.55 -2.09 -16.77
N PHE A 48 -7.60 -1.32 -16.27
CA PHE A 48 -7.00 -1.51 -14.95
C PHE A 48 -6.75 -0.14 -14.30
N SER A 49 -6.48 -0.16 -13.02
CA SER A 49 -6.07 1.01 -12.25
C SER A 49 -4.65 0.83 -11.74
N LEU A 50 -3.91 1.92 -11.65
CA LEU A 50 -2.61 1.96 -10.99
C LEU A 50 -2.69 2.85 -9.78
N LEU A 51 -1.93 2.48 -8.78
CA LEU A 51 -1.70 3.28 -7.61
C LEU A 51 -0.20 3.44 -7.47
N VAL A 52 0.26 4.68 -7.58
CA VAL A 52 1.68 5.04 -7.69
C VAL A 52 2.07 5.87 -6.49
N GLN A 53 3.17 5.52 -5.86
CA GLN A 53 3.71 6.24 -4.73
C GLN A 53 4.57 7.41 -5.20
N SER A 54 4.49 8.56 -4.53
CA SER A 54 5.45 9.65 -4.70
C SER A 54 6.37 9.75 -3.49
N GLU A 55 7.61 10.16 -3.73
CA GLU A 55 8.58 10.36 -2.65
C GLU A 55 8.16 11.50 -1.72
N TYR A 56 7.58 12.56 -2.29
CA TYR A 56 7.10 13.74 -1.57
C TYR A 56 5.64 14.04 -1.91
N ASP A 57 4.98 14.77 -1.02
CA ASP A 57 3.70 15.44 -1.29
C ASP A 57 3.91 16.52 -2.37
N HIS A 58 2.92 16.71 -3.24
CA HIS A 58 2.92 17.73 -4.28
C HIS A 58 3.03 19.17 -3.74
N LEU A 59 2.67 19.40 -2.48
CA LEU A 59 2.80 20.69 -1.80
C LEU A 59 4.20 20.97 -1.27
N VAL A 60 5.03 19.94 -1.09
CA VAL A 60 6.38 20.08 -0.53
C VAL A 60 7.31 20.70 -1.57
N ARG A 61 7.98 21.79 -1.18
CA ARG A 61 8.91 22.55 -2.03
C ARG A 61 10.32 22.63 -1.45
N ILE A 62 10.80 21.52 -0.89
CA ILE A 62 12.22 21.41 -0.49
C ILE A 62 13.11 21.27 -1.72
N TYR A 63 14.39 21.63 -1.61
CA TYR A 63 15.35 21.56 -2.72
C TYR A 63 15.34 20.19 -3.42
N GLU A 64 15.36 19.11 -2.64
CA GLU A 64 15.36 17.72 -3.13
C GLU A 64 14.14 17.41 -4.02
N SER A 65 12.97 17.96 -3.68
CA SER A 65 11.73 17.74 -4.44
C SER A 65 11.67 18.50 -5.77
N GLN A 66 12.44 19.59 -5.91
CA GLN A 66 12.37 20.51 -7.05
C GLN A 66 13.50 20.33 -8.05
N ASP A 67 14.66 19.83 -7.60
CA ASP A 67 15.83 19.64 -8.46
C ASP A 67 15.58 18.54 -9.50
N LYS A 68 15.57 18.93 -10.77
CA LYS A 68 15.39 18.00 -11.89
C LYS A 68 16.58 17.08 -12.10
N ASN A 69 17.76 17.45 -11.60
CA ASN A 69 18.97 16.63 -11.73
C ASN A 69 18.99 15.46 -10.75
N LEU A 70 18.22 15.55 -9.66
CA LEU A 70 18.05 14.47 -8.69
C LEU A 70 17.00 13.44 -9.14
N LYS A 71 16.10 13.84 -10.04
CA LYS A 71 15.03 12.97 -10.55
C LYS A 71 15.54 12.16 -11.73
N ASP A 72 15.25 10.86 -11.71
CA ASP A 72 15.45 10.02 -12.87
C ASP A 72 14.47 10.39 -13.99
N TRP A 73 14.58 9.74 -15.14
CA TRP A 73 13.61 9.90 -16.22
C TRP A 73 12.18 9.60 -15.73
N ILE A 74 11.22 10.47 -16.08
CA ILE A 74 9.83 10.45 -15.59
C ILE A 74 9.19 9.06 -15.70
N TRP A 75 9.48 8.34 -16.78
CA TRP A 75 8.95 6.99 -16.97
C TRP A 75 9.56 5.97 -16.02
N ASN A 76 10.87 6.04 -15.76
CA ASN A 76 11.51 5.16 -14.77
C ASN A 76 10.95 5.43 -13.37
N GLU A 77 10.85 6.69 -12.98
CA GLU A 77 10.28 7.07 -11.68
C GLU A 77 8.84 6.56 -11.54
N PHE A 78 8.03 6.71 -12.60
CA PHE A 78 6.66 6.22 -12.59
C PHE A 78 6.56 4.69 -12.46
N PHE A 79 7.29 3.94 -13.29
CA PHE A 79 7.21 2.47 -13.30
C PHE A 79 7.84 1.84 -12.05
N ASN A 80 8.92 2.42 -11.53
CA ASN A 80 9.57 1.93 -10.31
C ASN A 80 8.73 2.20 -9.06
N ASN A 81 7.90 3.24 -9.07
CA ASN A 81 7.07 3.62 -7.93
C ASN A 81 5.63 3.10 -8.01
N ILE A 82 5.35 2.13 -8.89
CA ILE A 82 4.04 1.45 -8.89
C ILE A 82 3.90 0.68 -7.57
N TYR A 83 2.96 1.12 -6.75
CA TYR A 83 2.73 0.56 -5.44
C TYR A 83 1.70 -0.58 -5.48
N ASP A 84 0.60 -0.42 -6.24
CA ASP A 84 -0.40 -1.46 -6.44
C ASP A 84 -1.11 -1.36 -7.81
N VAL A 85 -1.63 -2.50 -8.27
CA VAL A 85 -2.39 -2.64 -9.52
C VAL A 85 -3.79 -3.11 -9.18
N GLY A 86 -4.78 -2.32 -9.61
CA GLY A 86 -6.20 -2.60 -9.45
C GLY A 86 -6.77 -3.23 -10.71
N PHE A 87 -7.49 -4.34 -10.58
CA PHE A 87 -8.18 -4.99 -11.68
C PHE A 87 -9.61 -5.37 -11.25
N PHE A 88 -10.61 -5.04 -12.06
CA PHE A 88 -12.03 -5.24 -11.74
C PHE A 88 -12.45 -4.78 -10.33
N GLY A 89 -11.90 -3.64 -9.88
CA GLY A 89 -12.24 -3.06 -8.59
C GLY A 89 -11.53 -3.68 -7.37
N LYS A 90 -10.66 -4.70 -7.56
CA LYS A 90 -9.83 -5.27 -6.50
C LYS A 90 -8.36 -4.89 -6.66
N TRP A 91 -7.67 -4.72 -5.55
CA TRP A 91 -6.25 -4.39 -5.51
C TRP A 91 -5.37 -5.63 -5.30
N TYR A 92 -4.42 -5.87 -6.21
CA TYR A 92 -3.67 -7.14 -6.24
C TYR A 92 -2.68 -7.29 -5.08
N ARG A 93 -1.85 -6.28 -4.80
CA ARG A 93 -0.90 -6.31 -3.66
C ARG A 93 -1.65 -6.35 -2.35
N LEU A 94 -2.70 -5.52 -2.21
CA LEU A 94 -3.54 -5.50 -1.00
C LEU A 94 -4.16 -6.88 -0.75
N GLY A 95 -4.84 -7.45 -1.74
CA GLY A 95 -5.47 -8.76 -1.61
C GLY A 95 -4.45 -9.88 -1.32
N ARG A 96 -3.25 -9.81 -1.88
CA ARG A 96 -2.17 -10.77 -1.58
C ARG A 96 -1.72 -10.68 -0.13
N LYS A 97 -1.58 -9.47 0.41
CA LYS A 97 -1.20 -9.22 1.81
C LYS A 97 -2.31 -9.54 2.80
N PHE A 98 -3.55 -9.61 2.33
CA PHE A 98 -4.74 -9.94 3.12
C PHE A 98 -5.23 -11.39 2.96
N LYS A 99 -4.44 -12.29 2.36
CA LYS A 99 -4.89 -13.68 2.16
C LYS A 99 -5.03 -14.45 3.48
N ASP A 100 -4.07 -14.28 4.39
CA ASP A 100 -3.96 -15.00 5.67
C ASP A 100 -3.85 -13.98 6.82
N TYR A 101 -4.77 -13.01 6.85
CA TYR A 101 -4.72 -11.85 7.75
C TYR A 101 -5.00 -12.20 9.23
N ASP A 102 -5.65 -13.34 9.46
CA ASP A 102 -6.03 -13.92 10.76
C ASP A 102 -5.03 -15.00 11.25
N ILE A 103 -3.89 -15.13 10.58
CA ILE A 103 -2.84 -16.09 10.92
C ILE A 103 -1.60 -15.34 11.40
N ASN A 104 -1.28 -15.50 12.69
CA ASN A 104 -0.03 -15.02 13.25
C ASN A 104 1.10 -16.04 13.01
N GLN A 105 1.93 -15.78 12.00
CA GLN A 105 3.03 -16.68 11.62
C GLN A 105 4.09 -16.81 12.72
N ASP A 106 4.24 -15.80 13.60
CA ASP A 106 5.22 -15.86 14.67
C ASP A 106 4.85 -16.91 15.72
N GLU A 107 3.55 -17.06 16.03
CA GLU A 107 3.09 -18.11 16.94
C GLU A 107 3.31 -19.50 16.34
N ILE A 108 3.10 -19.65 15.03
CA ILE A 108 3.28 -20.91 14.30
C ILE A 108 4.76 -21.30 14.24
N ALA A 109 5.67 -20.33 14.11
CA ALA A 109 7.11 -20.58 14.03
C ALA A 109 7.68 -21.26 15.29
N HIS A 110 6.96 -21.20 16.42
CA HIS A 110 7.36 -21.85 17.67
C HIS A 110 6.89 -23.31 17.79
N LEU A 111 6.08 -23.81 16.84
CA LEU A 111 5.60 -25.18 16.84
C LEU A 111 6.61 -26.14 16.20
N PRO A 112 6.71 -27.39 16.66
CA PRO A 112 7.55 -28.40 16.01
C PRO A 112 7.00 -28.75 14.60
N SER A 113 7.91 -29.02 13.67
CA SER A 113 7.63 -29.40 12.27
C SER A 113 7.10 -30.82 12.11
#